data_AF-A0A945ABR7-F1
#
_entry.id   AF-A0A945ABR7-F1
#
_cell.length_a   1.000
_cell.length_b   1.000
_cell.length_c   1.000
_cell.angle_alpha   90.00
_cell.angle_beta   90.00
_cell.angle_gamma   90.00
#
_symmetry.space_group_name_H-M   'P 1'
#
loop_
_entity.id
_entity.type
_entity.pdbx_description
1 polymer ?
#
loop_
_entity_poly.entity_id
_entity_poly.type
_entity_poly.pdbx_seq_one_letter_code
_entity_poly.pdbx_strand_id
1 'polypeptide(L)'
;EGHFLIAKKGLLVGRAGGMGHNDRDYYAGGSLAFNVVTVYDADEEFRRLAPGERGLSEGGTKNENDGGMIRWVYNGHYAVERGKVVGYHDDQHITYSAADLTEAYRSHKVREVTRQFVYVKGDREFFVIFDRVDATRKGFPKTWFLHIPTEPLVDGRETVMVDGHVAQYDGGVATWVSSSAGVDRVLSEGRSRAFLKTLLPEAAVLTKRGGDGYDFWGHPHEKTAQYNHKGSRGDRPPVVPWRLEVGTRGDSEREYFLHVLEVGDESREEMTPVMLQQEDERVGVVMGEGQDAVVLWFAKEGALKGWLQVENGVEKELE
;
A
#
# COMPACT_ATOMS: atom_id res chain seq x y z
N GLU A 1 7.54 -8.16 -0.57
CA GLU A 1 6.93 -8.60 -1.85
C GLU A 1 5.72 -7.70 -2.12
N GLY A 2 5.23 -7.56 -3.35
CA GLY A 2 4.02 -6.75 -3.66
C GLY A 2 4.10 -5.23 -3.44
N HIS A 3 5.25 -4.71 -2.99
CA HIS A 3 5.49 -3.28 -2.80
C HIS A 3 5.66 -2.52 -4.12
N PHE A 4 5.32 -1.24 -4.14
CA PHE A 4 5.50 -0.34 -5.28
C PHE A 4 5.94 1.06 -4.84
N LEU A 5 6.56 1.79 -5.77
CA LEU A 5 7.02 3.17 -5.62
C LEU A 5 6.53 3.98 -6.81
N ILE A 6 6.22 5.26 -6.60
CA ILE A 6 5.80 6.18 -7.66
C ILE A 6 6.61 7.46 -7.55
N ALA A 7 7.21 7.87 -8.67
CA ALA A 7 7.92 9.14 -8.77
C ALA A 7 7.64 9.79 -10.13
N LYS A 8 7.33 11.09 -10.09
CA LYS A 8 7.20 11.97 -11.26
C LYS A 8 7.53 13.38 -10.78
N LYS A 9 8.58 14.03 -11.29
CA LYS A 9 9.06 15.32 -10.74
C LYS A 9 9.19 15.27 -9.20
N GLY A 10 9.89 14.26 -8.68
CA GLY A 10 9.99 13.94 -7.26
C GLY A 10 9.28 12.65 -6.83
N LEU A 11 9.46 12.25 -5.58
CA LEU A 11 8.85 11.07 -4.97
C LEU A 11 7.38 11.36 -4.62
N LEU A 12 6.45 10.51 -5.02
CA LEU A 12 5.04 10.56 -4.65
C LEU A 12 4.68 9.43 -3.69
N VAL A 13 5.12 8.21 -3.98
CA VAL A 13 4.88 7.03 -3.14
C VAL A 13 6.21 6.38 -2.85
N GLY A 14 6.49 6.21 -1.56
CA GLY A 14 7.75 5.72 -1.03
C GLY A 14 7.58 4.45 -0.21
N ARG A 15 8.63 4.08 0.51
CA ARG A 15 8.57 3.21 1.70
C ARG A 15 8.97 4.03 2.91
N ALA A 16 8.50 3.69 4.10
CA ALA A 16 9.04 4.29 5.31
C ALA A 16 10.57 4.11 5.36
N GLY A 17 11.28 5.15 5.82
CA GLY A 17 12.72 5.33 5.65
C GLY A 17 13.61 4.35 6.43
N GLY A 18 14.91 4.66 6.46
CA GLY A 18 15.93 3.94 7.23
C GLY A 18 16.73 2.90 6.42
N MET A 19 18.06 3.00 6.52
CA MET A 19 18.97 1.92 6.10
C MET A 19 19.03 0.88 7.22
N GLY A 20 18.21 -0.17 7.11
CA GLY A 20 18.07 -1.21 8.11
C GLY A 20 17.97 -2.60 7.47
N HIS A 21 18.61 -3.58 8.08
CA HIS A 21 18.40 -5.00 7.76
C HIS A 21 17.33 -5.54 8.71
N ASN A 22 16.55 -6.53 8.29
CA ASN A 22 15.57 -7.22 9.15
C ASN A 22 16.18 -7.78 10.45
N ASP A 23 17.51 -7.93 10.52
CA ASP A 23 18.22 -8.36 11.71
C ASP A 23 18.55 -7.24 12.72
N ARG A 24 18.40 -5.96 12.33
CA ARG A 24 18.91 -4.80 13.10
C ARG A 24 17.88 -3.70 13.30
N ASP A 25 16.97 -3.53 12.35
CA ASP A 25 15.91 -2.53 12.40
C ASP A 25 14.62 -3.24 11.96
N TYR A 26 13.83 -3.64 12.95
CA TYR A 26 12.67 -4.49 12.71
C TYR A 26 11.47 -3.72 12.17
N TYR A 27 11.48 -2.39 12.24
CA TYR A 27 10.51 -1.57 11.53
C TYR A 27 10.89 -1.50 10.05
N ALA A 28 12.12 -1.05 9.74
CA ALA A 28 12.57 -0.89 8.35
C ALA A 28 12.66 -2.21 7.58
N GLY A 29 12.91 -3.32 8.28
CA GLY A 29 12.89 -4.68 7.74
C GLY A 29 11.57 -5.44 7.94
N GLY A 30 10.57 -4.80 8.55
CA GLY A 30 9.21 -5.31 8.68
C GLY A 30 8.35 -4.96 7.46
N SER A 31 7.18 -5.59 7.35
CA SER A 31 6.24 -5.33 6.25
C SER A 31 5.58 -3.96 6.37
N LEU A 32 5.45 -3.43 7.60
CA LEU A 32 4.81 -2.14 7.86
C LEU A 32 5.50 -0.98 7.15
N ALA A 33 6.80 -1.07 6.86
CA ALA A 33 7.51 -0.03 6.13
C ALA A 33 7.14 0.02 4.64
N PHE A 34 6.42 -0.96 4.12
CA PHE A 34 6.12 -1.13 2.71
C PHE A 34 4.64 -0.93 2.40
N ASN A 35 4.36 -0.57 1.14
CA ASN A 35 3.00 -0.40 0.63
C ASN A 35 2.36 -1.75 0.32
N VAL A 36 1.85 -2.44 1.34
CA VAL A 36 1.29 -3.79 1.25
C VAL A 36 0.00 -3.88 2.07
N VAL A 37 -0.73 -5.00 1.92
CA VAL A 37 -1.79 -5.38 2.86
C VAL A 37 -1.21 -6.23 3.98
N THR A 38 -1.72 -6.04 5.18
CA THR A 38 -1.43 -6.87 6.35
C THR A 38 -2.70 -7.59 6.79
N VAL A 39 -2.52 -8.76 7.41
CA VAL A 39 -3.58 -9.54 8.05
C VAL A 39 -3.11 -9.80 9.47
N TYR A 40 -3.72 -9.10 10.42
CA TYR A 40 -3.25 -9.08 11.81
C TYR A 40 -3.88 -10.21 12.62
N ASP A 41 -3.04 -11.16 13.01
CA ASP A 41 -3.35 -12.19 13.99
C ASP A 41 -2.64 -11.82 15.29
N ALA A 42 -3.39 -11.54 16.37
CA ALA A 42 -2.83 -11.08 17.64
C ALA A 42 -1.88 -12.11 18.29
N ASP A 43 -2.02 -13.38 17.94
CA ASP A 43 -1.16 -14.47 18.42
C ASP A 43 0.04 -14.75 17.49
N GLU A 44 0.17 -14.00 16.37
CA GLU A 44 1.29 -14.18 15.45
C GLU A 44 2.60 -13.68 16.05
N GLU A 45 3.52 -14.61 16.24
CA GLU A 45 4.88 -14.29 16.69
C GLU A 45 5.85 -14.16 15.51
N PHE A 46 6.50 -13.01 15.46
CA PHE A 46 7.67 -12.79 14.61
C PHE A 46 8.93 -13.21 15.38
N ARG A 47 9.83 -13.95 14.72
CA ARG A 47 11.05 -14.46 15.34
C ARG A 47 11.92 -13.30 15.88
N ARG A 48 12.58 -13.52 17.02
CA ARG A 48 13.47 -12.59 17.75
C ARG A 48 12.71 -11.45 18.46
N LEU A 49 11.88 -11.81 19.44
CA LEU A 49 11.11 -10.90 20.29
C LEU A 49 11.95 -9.80 20.97
N ALA A 50 13.26 -10.03 21.17
CA ALA A 50 14.20 -9.04 21.68
C ALA A 50 15.45 -8.92 20.78
N PRO A 51 15.84 -7.72 20.33
CA PRO A 51 17.17 -7.48 19.78
C PRO A 51 18.26 -7.82 20.80
N GLY A 52 19.39 -8.36 20.33
CA GLY A 52 20.60 -8.44 21.15
C GLY A 52 21.21 -7.06 21.42
N GLU A 53 22.12 -6.95 22.39
CA GLU A 53 22.75 -5.68 22.82
C GLU A 53 23.26 -4.82 21.65
N ARG A 54 23.93 -5.45 20.66
CA ARG A 54 24.40 -4.75 19.46
C ARG A 54 23.26 -4.14 18.64
N GLY A 55 22.16 -4.88 18.46
CA GLY A 55 20.99 -4.39 17.73
C GLY A 55 20.37 -3.18 18.42
N LEU A 56 20.22 -3.23 19.75
CA LEU A 56 19.77 -2.09 20.55
C LEU A 56 20.70 -0.89 20.42
N SER A 57 22.01 -1.11 20.50
CA SER A 57 23.02 -0.04 20.39
C SER A 57 23.05 0.64 19.02
N GLU A 58 22.63 -0.06 17.96
CA GLU A 58 22.52 0.47 16.59
C GLU A 58 21.15 1.14 16.33
N GLY A 59 20.25 1.14 17.33
CA GLY A 59 18.91 1.75 17.26
C GLY A 59 17.78 0.80 16.87
N GLY A 60 17.98 -0.51 17.00
CA GLY A 60 16.96 -1.53 16.76
C GLY A 60 15.88 -1.56 17.86
N THR A 61 14.65 -1.89 17.46
CA THR A 61 13.46 -1.98 18.33
C THR A 61 13.09 -3.44 18.64
N LYS A 62 11.91 -3.76 19.17
CA LYS A 62 11.44 -5.16 19.27
C LYS A 62 10.86 -5.64 17.93
N ASN A 63 10.84 -6.96 17.68
CA ASN A 63 10.05 -7.53 16.57
C ASN A 63 8.58 -7.53 16.96
N GLU A 64 7.93 -6.40 16.76
CA GLU A 64 6.51 -6.27 16.96
C GLU A 64 5.74 -6.85 15.78
N ASN A 65 4.55 -7.34 16.11
CA ASN A 65 3.62 -7.92 15.15
C ASN A 65 3.09 -6.80 14.25
N ASP A 66 3.43 -6.88 12.97
CA ASP A 66 2.95 -5.96 11.95
C ASP A 66 1.85 -6.57 11.07
N GLY A 67 1.38 -7.79 11.40
CA GLY A 67 0.40 -8.54 10.60
C GLY A 67 0.89 -8.88 9.18
N GLY A 68 2.18 -8.67 8.90
CA GLY A 68 2.73 -8.70 7.55
C GLY A 68 3.19 -10.07 7.09
N MET A 69 4.14 -10.03 6.15
CA MET A 69 4.81 -11.17 5.54
C MET A 69 5.85 -11.77 6.48
N ILE A 70 6.14 -13.06 6.29
CA ILE A 70 7.19 -13.80 6.98
C ILE A 70 8.54 -13.09 6.76
N ARG A 71 9.27 -12.78 7.84
CA ARG A 71 10.54 -12.03 7.76
C ARG A 71 11.80 -12.88 7.47
N TRP A 72 11.72 -14.20 7.67
CA TRP A 72 12.85 -15.11 7.44
C TRP A 72 12.60 -15.93 6.18
N VAL A 73 13.45 -15.71 5.18
CA VAL A 73 13.20 -16.14 3.80
C VAL A 73 14.30 -17.06 3.28
N TYR A 74 15.05 -17.70 4.18
CA TYR A 74 16.16 -18.56 3.81
C TYR A 74 15.97 -19.95 4.38
N ASN A 75 16.18 -20.99 3.59
CA ASN A 75 16.37 -22.35 4.10
C ASN A 75 17.83 -22.75 3.83
N GLY A 76 18.66 -22.70 4.87
CA GLY A 76 20.12 -22.79 4.72
C GLY A 76 20.66 -21.60 3.90
N HIS A 77 21.19 -21.88 2.71
CA HIS A 77 21.74 -20.88 1.79
C HIS A 77 20.76 -20.45 0.68
N TYR A 78 19.55 -21.01 0.64
CA TYR A 78 18.60 -20.76 -0.45
C TYR A 78 17.50 -19.81 -0.02
N ALA A 79 17.25 -18.80 -0.85
CA ALA A 79 16.05 -17.97 -0.69
C ALA A 79 14.81 -18.83 -0.96
N VAL A 80 13.78 -18.66 -0.13
CA VAL A 80 12.46 -19.29 -0.30
C VAL A 80 11.65 -18.39 -1.23
N GLU A 81 11.18 -18.96 -2.34
CA GLU A 81 10.21 -18.30 -3.22
C GLU A 81 8.88 -18.15 -2.50
N ARG A 82 8.34 -16.94 -2.49
CA ARG A 82 7.15 -16.57 -1.69
C ARG A 82 6.19 -15.64 -2.43
N GLY A 83 6.54 -15.23 -3.64
CA GLY A 83 5.69 -14.41 -4.48
C GLY A 83 5.85 -14.82 -5.92
N LYS A 84 4.75 -15.10 -6.61
CA LYS A 84 4.78 -15.53 -8.01
C LYS A 84 4.06 -14.52 -8.87
N VAL A 85 4.77 -13.90 -9.81
CA VAL A 85 4.11 -13.15 -10.90
C VAL A 85 3.44 -14.16 -11.83
N VAL A 86 2.13 -14.02 -12.02
CA VAL A 86 1.30 -14.95 -12.81
C VAL A 86 0.72 -14.33 -14.08
N GLY A 87 0.82 -13.00 -14.23
CA GLY A 87 0.39 -12.26 -15.41
C GLY A 87 1.21 -10.98 -15.56
N TYR A 88 1.50 -10.62 -16.81
CA TYR A 88 2.25 -9.41 -17.13
C TYR A 88 2.02 -9.01 -18.59
N HIS A 89 1.49 -7.79 -18.78
CA HIS A 89 1.31 -7.19 -20.10
C HIS A 89 1.94 -5.80 -20.10
N ASP A 90 2.58 -5.41 -21.20
CA ASP A 90 3.05 -4.04 -21.40
C ASP A 90 2.85 -3.63 -22.86
N ASP A 91 2.18 -2.50 -23.07
CA ASP A 91 2.09 -1.84 -24.37
C ASP A 91 2.14 -0.32 -24.22
N GLN A 92 1.91 0.42 -25.30
CA GLN A 92 1.99 1.88 -25.30
C GLN A 92 0.93 2.57 -24.40
N HIS A 93 -0.16 1.88 -24.05
CA HIS A 93 -1.28 2.43 -23.30
C HIS A 93 -1.34 1.93 -21.87
N ILE A 94 -0.90 0.70 -21.59
CA ILE A 94 -0.98 0.12 -20.26
C ILE A 94 0.24 -0.72 -19.88
N THR A 95 0.49 -0.84 -18.57
CA THR A 95 1.29 -1.92 -17.98
C THR A 95 0.43 -2.64 -16.94
N TYR A 96 0.29 -3.95 -17.08
CA TYR A 96 -0.40 -4.81 -16.13
C TYR A 96 0.58 -5.78 -15.47
N SER A 97 0.38 -6.06 -14.19
CA SER A 97 1.11 -7.11 -13.48
C SER A 97 0.21 -7.74 -12.44
N ALA A 98 0.25 -9.06 -12.34
CA ALA A 98 -0.48 -9.83 -11.34
C ALA A 98 0.45 -10.77 -10.58
N ALA A 99 0.34 -10.78 -9.26
CA ALA A 99 1.13 -11.64 -8.41
C ALA A 99 0.28 -12.35 -7.34
N ASP A 100 0.56 -13.64 -7.16
CA ASP A 100 0.17 -14.39 -5.97
C ASP A 100 1.25 -14.22 -4.90
N LEU A 101 0.85 -13.66 -3.77
CA LEU A 101 1.71 -13.34 -2.61
C LEU A 101 1.37 -14.22 -1.41
N THR A 102 0.52 -15.24 -1.56
CA THR A 102 -0.04 -16.02 -0.44
C THR A 102 1.06 -16.66 0.41
N GLU A 103 2.06 -17.25 -0.23
CA GLU A 103 3.22 -17.88 0.42
C GLU A 103 4.15 -16.90 1.14
N ALA A 104 3.97 -15.59 0.96
CA ALA A 104 4.66 -14.58 1.74
C ALA A 104 4.10 -14.46 3.16
N TYR A 105 2.88 -14.91 3.42
CA TYR A 105 2.19 -14.84 4.72
C TYR A 105 2.14 -16.21 5.38
N ARG A 106 1.82 -16.24 6.69
CA ARG A 106 1.60 -17.49 7.40
C ARG A 106 0.32 -18.18 6.90
N SER A 107 0.42 -19.44 6.49
CA SER A 107 -0.71 -20.23 5.99
C SER A 107 -1.82 -20.45 7.02
N HIS A 108 -1.55 -20.27 8.32
CA HIS A 108 -2.58 -20.38 9.35
C HIS A 108 -3.47 -19.14 9.44
N LYS A 109 -3.07 -17.99 8.88
CA LYS A 109 -3.82 -16.73 8.94
C LYS A 109 -4.44 -16.29 7.61
N VAL A 110 -3.93 -16.78 6.48
CA VAL A 110 -4.49 -16.50 5.15
C VAL A 110 -4.65 -17.75 4.30
N ARG A 111 -5.65 -17.72 3.41
CA ARG A 111 -5.86 -18.68 2.33
C ARG A 111 -5.46 -18.08 0.97
N GLU A 112 -5.52 -16.76 0.84
CA GLU A 112 -5.20 -16.05 -0.39
C GLU A 112 -4.72 -14.63 -0.06
N VAL A 113 -3.60 -14.24 -0.66
CA VAL A 113 -3.20 -12.82 -0.78
C VAL A 113 -2.67 -12.61 -2.19
N THR A 114 -3.41 -11.86 -3.00
CA THR A 114 -3.02 -11.57 -4.39
C THR A 114 -3.07 -10.09 -4.67
N ARG A 115 -2.24 -9.62 -5.61
CA ARG A 115 -2.19 -8.22 -6.02
C ARG A 115 -2.13 -8.08 -7.54
N GLN A 116 -2.97 -7.21 -8.08
CA GLN A 116 -2.97 -6.80 -9.48
C GLN A 116 -2.69 -5.29 -9.56
N PHE A 117 -1.81 -4.91 -10.47
CA PHE A 117 -1.51 -3.53 -10.82
C PHE A 117 -1.90 -3.28 -12.27
N VAL A 118 -2.53 -2.13 -12.52
CA VAL A 118 -2.67 -1.58 -13.88
C VAL A 118 -2.21 -0.13 -13.88
N TYR A 119 -1.15 0.17 -14.61
CA TYR A 119 -0.73 1.52 -14.92
C TYR A 119 -1.28 1.92 -16.28
N VAL A 120 -2.19 2.88 -16.32
CA VAL A 120 -2.73 3.50 -17.52
C VAL A 120 -1.86 4.70 -17.89
N LYS A 121 -1.28 4.65 -19.09
CA LYS A 121 -0.34 5.61 -19.64
C LYS A 121 -1.08 6.62 -20.53
N GLY A 122 -0.61 7.86 -20.56
CA GLY A 122 -1.12 8.89 -21.45
C GLY A 122 -1.14 10.27 -20.79
N ASP A 123 -1.99 11.16 -21.30
CA ASP A 123 -2.14 12.51 -20.76
C ASP A 123 -2.69 12.50 -19.33
N ARG A 124 -3.54 11.52 -19.02
CA ARG A 124 -4.00 11.19 -17.66
C ARG A 124 -3.39 9.86 -17.25
N GLU A 125 -2.63 9.88 -16.17
CA GLU A 125 -1.94 8.69 -15.67
C GLU A 125 -2.66 8.15 -14.45
N PHE A 126 -3.10 6.88 -14.54
CA PHE A 126 -3.75 6.18 -13.45
C PHE A 126 -2.93 4.96 -13.05
N PHE A 127 -2.84 4.67 -11.76
CA PHE A 127 -2.28 3.45 -11.23
C PHE A 127 -3.31 2.77 -10.34
N VAL A 128 -3.90 1.70 -10.86
CA VAL A 128 -4.95 0.92 -10.19
C VAL A 128 -4.30 -0.24 -9.45
N ILE A 129 -4.66 -0.41 -8.18
CA ILE A 129 -4.26 -1.53 -7.34
C ILE A 129 -5.51 -2.30 -6.94
N PHE A 130 -5.52 -3.59 -7.22
CA PHE A 130 -6.55 -4.52 -6.76
C PHE A 130 -5.93 -5.64 -5.95
N ASP A 131 -6.33 -5.76 -4.68
CA ASP A 131 -5.92 -6.85 -3.80
C ASP A 131 -7.11 -7.75 -3.45
N ARG A 132 -6.85 -9.07 -3.44
CA ARG A 132 -7.77 -10.07 -2.88
C ARG A 132 -7.12 -10.65 -1.64
N VAL A 133 -7.84 -10.62 -0.52
CA VAL A 133 -7.31 -11.08 0.77
C VAL A 133 -8.34 -11.96 1.46
N ASP A 134 -8.07 -13.25 1.55
CA ASP A 134 -8.87 -14.24 2.27
C ASP A 134 -8.12 -14.66 3.52
N ALA A 135 -8.62 -14.23 4.69
CA ALA A 135 -8.11 -14.62 6.00
C ALA A 135 -8.79 -15.89 6.49
N THR A 136 -8.07 -16.73 7.23
CA THR A 136 -8.63 -17.97 7.81
C THR A 136 -9.67 -17.74 8.90
N ARG A 137 -9.77 -16.50 9.40
CA ARG A 137 -10.73 -16.05 10.41
C ARG A 137 -11.20 -14.65 10.08
N LYS A 138 -12.52 -14.43 10.12
CA LYS A 138 -13.11 -13.10 9.90
C LYS A 138 -12.55 -12.01 10.83
N GLY A 139 -12.24 -12.40 12.07
CA GLY A 139 -11.77 -11.49 13.11
C GLY A 139 -10.32 -11.04 12.98
N PHE A 140 -9.57 -11.47 11.95
CA PHE A 140 -8.26 -10.93 11.65
C PHE A 140 -8.41 -9.62 10.86
N PRO A 141 -8.08 -8.47 11.47
CA PRO A 141 -8.17 -7.18 10.79
C PRO A 141 -7.22 -7.15 9.60
N LYS A 142 -7.70 -6.61 8.49
CA LYS A 142 -6.89 -6.37 7.30
C LYS A 142 -6.68 -4.89 7.12
N THR A 143 -5.45 -4.49 6.83
CA THR A 143 -5.08 -3.09 6.66
C THR A 143 -4.15 -2.93 5.47
N TRP A 144 -4.55 -2.08 4.52
CA TRP A 144 -3.73 -1.67 3.38
C TRP A 144 -2.97 -0.39 3.71
N PHE A 145 -1.67 -0.36 3.40
CA PHE A 145 -0.79 0.76 3.72
C PHE A 145 -0.24 1.46 2.47
N LEU A 146 -0.12 2.78 2.54
CA LEU A 146 0.58 3.61 1.55
C LEU A 146 1.44 4.66 2.23
N HIS A 147 2.73 4.68 1.91
CA HIS A 147 3.70 5.62 2.46
C HIS A 147 3.96 6.75 1.48
N ILE A 148 3.86 7.98 1.98
CA ILE A 148 3.90 9.21 1.20
C ILE A 148 4.81 10.25 1.87
N PRO A 149 5.52 11.07 1.07
CA PRO A 149 6.61 11.88 1.60
C PRO A 149 6.16 13.23 2.18
N THR A 150 4.93 13.65 1.90
CA THR A 150 4.35 14.91 2.38
C THR A 150 3.01 14.62 3.04
N GLU A 151 2.59 15.51 3.94
CA GLU A 151 1.32 15.35 4.64
C GLU A 151 0.15 15.40 3.63
N PRO A 152 -0.73 14.39 3.61
CA PRO A 152 -1.88 14.41 2.73
C PRO A 152 -3.02 15.27 3.28
N LEU A 153 -3.78 15.86 2.37
CA LEU A 153 -5.15 16.29 2.62
C LEU A 153 -6.08 15.10 2.36
N VAL A 154 -7.08 14.92 3.20
CA VAL A 154 -8.08 13.85 3.10
C VAL A 154 -9.47 14.46 3.15
N ASP A 155 -10.39 13.98 2.31
CA ASP A 155 -11.78 14.46 2.29
C ASP A 155 -12.64 13.83 3.42
N GLY A 156 -13.86 14.33 3.55
CA GLY A 156 -14.82 13.85 4.56
C GLY A 156 -14.63 14.47 5.95
N ARG A 157 -15.33 13.91 6.93
CA ARG A 157 -15.30 14.32 8.33
C ARG A 157 -14.06 13.79 9.01
N GLU A 158 -13.26 14.70 9.55
CA GLU A 158 -12.08 14.37 10.35
C GLU A 158 -12.45 14.01 11.80
N THR A 159 -11.88 12.91 12.30
CA THR A 159 -11.86 12.54 13.72
C THR A 159 -10.41 12.48 14.19
N VAL A 160 -9.99 13.48 14.95
CA VAL A 160 -8.61 13.61 15.46
C VAL A 160 -8.38 12.64 16.60
N MET A 161 -7.34 11.80 16.46
CA MET A 161 -6.91 10.85 17.47
C MET A 161 -5.64 11.33 18.19
N VAL A 162 -4.74 11.96 17.45
CA VAL A 162 -3.55 12.66 17.94
C VAL A 162 -3.41 13.94 17.15
N ASP A 163 -3.42 15.08 17.84
CA ASP A 163 -3.36 16.40 17.23
C ASP A 163 -2.18 16.52 16.26
N GLY A 164 -2.45 16.95 15.02
CA GLY A 164 -1.46 17.10 13.96
C GLY A 164 -0.80 15.82 13.42
N HIS A 165 -1.15 14.62 13.92
CA HIS A 165 -0.39 13.41 13.59
C HIS A 165 -1.24 12.20 13.21
N VAL A 166 -2.40 12.00 13.84
CA VAL A 166 -3.26 10.85 13.60
C VAL A 166 -4.71 11.28 13.53
N ALA A 167 -5.35 11.04 12.39
CA ALA A 167 -6.76 11.32 12.20
C ALA A 167 -7.42 10.28 11.30
N GLN A 168 -8.70 10.01 11.58
CA GLN A 168 -9.56 9.14 10.78
C GLN A 168 -10.54 9.98 9.96
N TYR A 169 -10.91 9.47 8.79
CA TYR A 169 -11.81 10.13 7.86
C TYR A 169 -12.86 9.13 7.36
N ASP A 170 -14.09 9.63 7.15
CA ASP A 170 -15.18 8.90 6.48
C ASP A 170 -15.22 9.18 4.96
N GLY A 171 -14.30 10.00 4.46
CA GLY A 171 -14.03 10.19 3.05
C GLY A 171 -13.18 9.09 2.44
N GLY A 172 -13.02 9.14 1.11
CA GLY A 172 -12.31 8.13 0.33
C GLY A 172 -11.23 8.69 -0.59
N VAL A 173 -10.96 9.99 -0.55
CA VAL A 173 -10.00 10.68 -1.39
C VAL A 173 -8.89 11.31 -0.54
N ALA A 174 -7.64 11.07 -0.92
CA ALA A 174 -6.49 11.75 -0.37
C ALA A 174 -5.63 12.39 -1.47
N THR A 175 -4.99 13.53 -1.20
CA THR A 175 -4.07 14.18 -2.13
C THR A 175 -2.83 14.74 -1.43
N TRP A 176 -1.69 14.66 -2.11
CA TRP A 176 -0.41 15.16 -1.61
C TRP A 176 0.50 15.54 -2.79
N VAL A 177 1.55 16.31 -2.51
CA VAL A 177 2.53 16.74 -3.51
C VAL A 177 3.82 15.96 -3.39
N SER A 178 4.53 15.79 -4.50
CA SER A 178 5.82 15.12 -4.49
C SER A 178 6.85 15.85 -3.63
N SER A 179 7.78 15.08 -3.07
CA SER A 179 8.98 15.60 -2.42
C SER A 179 10.19 15.43 -3.34
N SER A 180 11.11 16.41 -3.33
CA SER A 180 12.40 16.26 -3.99
C SER A 180 13.15 15.07 -3.40
N ALA A 181 13.32 14.00 -4.17
CA ALA A 181 14.04 12.83 -3.71
C ALA A 181 15.55 13.15 -3.63
N GLY A 182 16.09 13.32 -2.42
CA GLY A 182 17.52 13.56 -2.18
C GLY A 182 17.79 14.55 -1.04
N VAL A 183 19.00 14.53 -0.48
CA VAL A 183 19.45 15.47 0.57
C VAL A 183 20.69 16.23 0.08
N ASP A 184 21.72 15.50 -0.36
CA ASP A 184 22.99 16.11 -0.81
C ASP A 184 22.97 16.55 -2.28
N ARG A 185 22.14 15.88 -3.09
CA ARG A 185 21.98 16.18 -4.51
C ARG A 185 20.54 15.91 -4.92
N VAL A 186 19.79 16.98 -5.16
CA VAL A 186 18.46 16.91 -5.76
C VAL A 186 18.65 16.72 -7.27
N LEU A 187 18.17 15.60 -7.80
CA LEU A 187 18.29 15.26 -9.23
C LEU A 187 17.02 15.58 -10.04
N SER A 188 15.99 16.13 -9.39
CA SER A 188 14.71 16.46 -10.02
C SER A 188 14.26 17.87 -9.61
N GLU A 189 13.84 18.67 -10.60
CA GLU A 189 13.19 19.95 -10.39
C GLU A 189 11.68 19.85 -10.66
N GLY A 190 10.90 20.73 -10.05
CA GLY A 190 9.44 20.74 -10.10
C GLY A 190 8.79 19.78 -9.10
N ARG A 191 7.45 19.87 -8.99
CA ARG A 191 6.62 18.93 -8.23
C ARG A 191 5.49 18.38 -9.09
N SER A 192 4.95 17.26 -8.66
CA SER A 192 3.71 16.68 -9.15
C SER A 192 2.74 16.51 -7.99
N ARG A 193 1.49 16.23 -8.31
CA ARG A 193 0.45 15.90 -7.33
C ARG A 193 -0.03 14.48 -7.58
N ALA A 194 -0.26 13.75 -6.50
CA ALA A 194 -1.01 12.51 -6.54
C ALA A 194 -2.37 12.68 -5.87
N PHE A 195 -3.34 11.93 -6.36
CA PHE A 195 -4.62 11.67 -5.72
C PHE A 195 -4.76 10.18 -5.52
N LEU A 196 -5.36 9.75 -4.40
CA LEU A 196 -5.79 8.39 -4.13
C LEU A 196 -7.31 8.40 -3.99
N LYS A 197 -8.03 7.54 -4.71
CA LYS A 197 -9.40 7.16 -4.40
C LYS A 197 -9.42 5.72 -3.90
N THR A 198 -9.98 5.50 -2.71
CA THR A 198 -10.35 4.17 -2.22
C THR A 198 -11.78 3.87 -2.64
N LEU A 199 -11.96 2.73 -3.32
CA LEU A 199 -13.25 2.24 -3.81
C LEU A 199 -13.72 1.02 -3.03
N LEU A 200 -12.80 0.14 -2.64
CA LEU A 200 -13.07 -1.00 -1.77
C LEU A 200 -12.07 -1.10 -0.61
N PRO A 201 -12.54 -1.53 0.57
CA PRO A 201 -13.95 -1.82 0.91
C PRO A 201 -14.78 -0.51 0.96
N GLU A 202 -16.06 -0.55 0.56
CA GLU A 202 -16.88 0.67 0.43
C GLU A 202 -17.04 1.43 1.75
N ALA A 203 -17.07 0.70 2.87
CA ALA A 203 -17.18 1.26 4.22
C ALA A 203 -15.81 1.37 4.93
N ALA A 204 -14.73 1.51 4.16
CA ALA A 204 -13.39 1.71 4.69
C ALA A 204 -13.30 2.95 5.60
N VAL A 205 -12.43 2.86 6.61
CA VAL A 205 -11.96 4.03 7.35
C VAL A 205 -10.57 4.37 6.86
N LEU A 206 -10.38 5.58 6.36
CA LEU A 206 -9.06 6.07 5.99
C LEU A 206 -8.42 6.73 7.21
N THR A 207 -7.22 6.29 7.57
CA THR A 207 -6.43 6.91 8.65
C THR A 207 -5.18 7.55 8.06
N LYS A 208 -4.99 8.84 8.32
CA LYS A 208 -3.71 9.53 8.10
C LYS A 208 -2.86 9.37 9.36
N ARG A 209 -1.60 8.97 9.20
CA ARG A 209 -0.63 8.90 10.30
C ARG A 209 0.74 9.42 9.87
N GLY A 210 1.36 10.28 10.66
CA GLY A 210 2.74 10.68 10.40
C GLY A 210 3.15 12.00 11.02
N GLY A 211 4.22 12.56 10.46
CA GLY A 211 4.87 13.77 10.99
C GLY A 211 5.98 13.44 11.98
N ASP A 212 6.69 14.47 12.45
CA ASP A 212 7.79 14.30 13.39
C ASP A 212 7.31 13.61 14.67
N GLY A 213 8.02 12.58 15.11
CA GLY A 213 7.59 11.75 16.23
C GLY A 213 6.58 10.65 15.89
N TYR A 214 6.01 10.60 14.69
CA TYR A 214 4.99 9.61 14.28
C TYR A 214 5.29 8.96 12.91
N ASP A 215 6.46 9.24 12.36
CA ASP A 215 6.98 8.79 11.07
C ASP A 215 7.26 7.28 10.99
N PHE A 216 7.57 6.65 12.13
CA PHE A 216 7.78 5.20 12.24
C PHE A 216 6.87 4.58 13.31
N TRP A 217 5.61 4.99 13.39
CA TRP A 217 4.68 4.45 14.38
C TRP A 217 4.28 3.01 14.08
N GLY A 218 4.11 2.16 15.09
CA GLY A 218 3.76 0.76 14.88
C GLY A 218 2.38 0.49 14.28
N HIS A 219 2.09 -0.80 14.07
CA HIS A 219 0.84 -1.25 13.45
C HIS A 219 -0.38 -0.85 14.31
N PRO A 220 -1.50 -0.37 13.73
CA PRO A 220 -2.62 0.18 14.50
C PRO A 220 -3.29 -0.84 15.45
N HIS A 221 -3.19 -2.14 15.14
CA HIS A 221 -3.74 -3.20 16.00
C HIS A 221 -2.74 -3.72 17.04
N GLU A 222 -1.46 -3.36 16.96
CA GLU A 222 -0.45 -3.79 17.94
C GLU A 222 -0.33 -2.77 19.08
N LYS A 223 -0.93 -3.09 20.22
CA LYS A 223 -1.01 -2.18 21.37
C LYS A 223 0.36 -1.88 21.97
N THR A 224 1.32 -2.80 21.88
CA THR A 224 2.66 -2.57 22.43
C THR A 224 3.55 -1.73 21.51
N ALA A 225 3.12 -1.50 20.26
CA ALA A 225 3.86 -0.82 19.20
C ALA A 225 3.48 0.65 19.02
N GLN A 226 2.74 1.24 19.96
CA GLN A 226 2.24 2.62 19.82
C GLN A 226 3.29 3.65 20.27
N TYR A 227 4.45 3.64 19.62
CA TYR A 227 5.55 4.60 19.78
C TYR A 227 6.34 4.75 18.47
N ASN A 228 7.24 5.74 18.41
CA ASN A 228 8.06 5.98 17.24
C ASN A 228 9.26 5.01 17.18
N HIS A 229 9.33 4.19 16.14
CA HIS A 229 10.42 3.22 15.94
C HIS A 229 11.66 3.81 15.27
N LYS A 230 11.74 5.14 15.19
CA LYS A 230 12.83 5.84 14.51
C LYS A 230 14.19 5.50 15.13
N GLY A 231 14.96 4.69 14.42
CA GLY A 231 16.33 4.36 14.79
C GLY A 231 17.34 5.44 14.39
N SER A 232 18.63 5.20 14.69
CA SER A 232 19.76 6.10 14.42
C SER A 232 19.96 6.48 12.93
N ARG A 233 19.29 5.75 12.03
CA ARG A 233 19.32 5.96 10.57
C ARG A 233 17.98 6.35 9.99
N GLY A 234 16.96 6.62 10.82
CA GLY A 234 15.60 6.95 10.38
C GLY A 234 15.51 8.23 9.55
N ASP A 235 16.41 9.20 9.80
CA ASP A 235 16.50 10.45 9.05
C ASP A 235 17.27 10.34 7.73
N ARG A 236 17.72 9.13 7.35
CA ARG A 236 18.40 8.95 6.07
C ARG A 236 17.38 8.91 4.92
N PRO A 237 17.59 9.70 3.86
CA PRO A 237 16.68 9.76 2.73
C PRO A 237 16.61 8.41 1.97
N PRO A 238 15.50 8.17 1.25
CA PRO A 238 14.28 8.99 1.23
C PRO A 238 13.53 8.90 2.57
N VAL A 239 13.18 10.05 3.14
CA VAL A 239 12.36 10.13 4.36
C VAL A 239 10.90 10.22 3.92
N VAL A 240 10.08 9.31 4.40
CA VAL A 240 8.68 9.16 4.02
C VAL A 240 7.86 9.12 5.31
N PRO A 241 7.56 10.30 5.90
CA PRO A 241 7.13 10.40 7.29
C PRO A 241 5.62 10.26 7.47
N TRP A 242 4.86 10.08 6.38
CA TRP A 242 3.42 9.94 6.40
C TRP A 242 3.01 8.62 5.78
N ARG A 243 1.91 8.05 6.29
CA ARG A 243 1.22 6.95 5.67
C ARG A 243 -0.29 7.10 5.76
N LEU A 244 -0.96 6.49 4.80
CA LEU A 244 -2.39 6.23 4.80
C LEU A 244 -2.62 4.76 5.16
N GLU A 245 -3.61 4.52 6.01
CA GLU A 245 -4.05 3.18 6.44
C GLU A 245 -5.52 3.04 6.02
N VAL A 246 -5.83 2.00 5.23
CA VAL A 246 -7.20 1.66 4.86
C VAL A 246 -7.57 0.39 5.62
N GLY A 247 -8.40 0.53 6.65
CA GLY A 247 -8.81 -0.56 7.51
C GLY A 247 -10.16 -1.15 7.12
N THR A 248 -10.29 -2.47 7.28
CA THR A 248 -11.59 -3.17 7.25
C THR A 248 -12.23 -3.17 8.64
N ARG A 249 -13.54 -3.48 8.72
CA ARG A 249 -14.23 -3.68 10.00
C ARG A 249 -13.90 -5.02 10.67
N GLY A 250 -13.23 -5.95 9.96
CA GLY A 250 -12.88 -7.26 10.50
C GLY A 250 -14.07 -8.19 10.72
N ASP A 251 -15.10 -8.06 9.87
CA ASP A 251 -16.33 -8.85 9.90
C ASP A 251 -16.41 -9.90 8.78
N SER A 252 -15.48 -9.86 7.81
CA SER A 252 -15.38 -10.83 6.70
C SER A 252 -14.03 -11.56 6.66
N GLU A 253 -14.07 -12.83 6.22
CA GLU A 253 -12.86 -13.60 5.88
C GLU A 253 -12.22 -13.05 4.60
N ARG A 254 -13.01 -12.89 3.53
CA ARG A 254 -12.57 -12.33 2.26
C ARG A 254 -12.88 -10.85 2.17
N GLU A 255 -11.87 -10.06 1.83
CA GLU A 255 -11.93 -8.62 1.63
C GLU A 255 -11.19 -8.27 0.34
N TYR A 256 -11.69 -7.22 -0.31
CA TYR A 256 -11.12 -6.67 -1.52
C TYR A 256 -10.65 -5.24 -1.25
N PHE A 257 -9.44 -4.92 -1.71
CA PHE A 257 -8.96 -3.54 -1.70
C PHE A 257 -8.84 -3.08 -3.15
N LEU A 258 -9.54 -2.00 -3.49
CA LEU A 258 -9.49 -1.41 -4.82
C LEU A 258 -9.18 0.07 -4.67
N HIS A 259 -8.03 0.46 -5.22
CA HIS A 259 -7.50 1.81 -5.13
C HIS A 259 -7.13 2.33 -6.51
N VAL A 260 -7.40 3.60 -6.77
CA VAL A 260 -6.90 4.30 -7.95
C VAL A 260 -6.02 5.46 -7.49
N LEU A 261 -4.78 5.47 -7.94
CA LEU A 261 -3.90 6.62 -7.86
C LEU A 261 -3.96 7.38 -9.19
N GLU A 262 -4.13 8.70 -9.15
CA GLU A 262 -3.97 9.57 -10.31
C GLU A 262 -2.75 10.47 -10.10
N VAL A 263 -1.92 10.62 -11.13
CA VAL A 263 -0.75 11.53 -11.10
C VAL A 263 -0.97 12.69 -12.06
N GLY A 264 -0.87 13.91 -11.54
CA GLY A 264 -1.00 15.15 -12.30
C GLY A 264 0.11 16.16 -12.01
N ASP A 265 0.06 17.30 -12.70
CA ASP A 265 0.90 18.45 -12.34
C ASP A 265 0.49 19.03 -10.97
N GLU A 266 1.42 19.73 -10.33
CA GLU A 266 1.22 20.31 -8.97
C GLU A 266 -0.04 21.19 -8.87
N SER A 267 -0.34 21.95 -9.94
CA SER A 267 -1.44 22.91 -10.01
C SER A 267 -2.82 22.26 -10.15
N ARG A 268 -2.88 20.94 -10.30
CA ARG A 268 -4.16 20.24 -10.37
C ARG A 268 -4.80 20.23 -8.99
N GLU A 269 -6.06 20.63 -8.89
CA GLU A 269 -6.76 20.75 -7.60
C GLU A 269 -7.68 19.56 -7.32
N GLU A 270 -8.18 18.91 -8.37
CA GLU A 270 -9.18 17.84 -8.27
C GLU A 270 -8.76 16.59 -9.05
N MET A 271 -9.13 15.44 -8.49
CA MET A 271 -9.00 14.13 -9.12
C MET A 271 -10.04 13.99 -10.24
N THR A 272 -9.69 13.29 -11.32
CA THR A 272 -10.66 12.80 -12.30
C THR A 272 -11.74 11.97 -11.61
N PRO A 273 -13.03 12.06 -12.02
CA PRO A 273 -14.07 11.19 -11.49
C PRO A 273 -13.67 9.70 -11.60
N VAL A 274 -13.76 8.99 -10.47
CA VAL A 274 -13.50 7.55 -10.40
C VAL A 274 -14.69 6.87 -9.72
N MET A 275 -15.28 5.89 -10.40
CA MET A 275 -16.47 5.17 -9.94
C MET A 275 -16.23 3.67 -9.86
N LEU A 276 -16.71 3.07 -8.77
CA LEU A 276 -16.76 1.63 -8.59
C LEU A 276 -17.87 1.04 -9.48
N GLN A 277 -17.59 -0.09 -10.11
CA GLN A 277 -18.59 -0.97 -10.72
C GLN A 277 -18.46 -2.37 -10.11
N GLN A 278 -19.59 -3.05 -9.92
CA GLN A 278 -19.60 -4.39 -9.35
C GLN A 278 -20.58 -5.28 -10.09
N GLU A 279 -20.11 -6.49 -10.37
CA GLU A 279 -20.93 -7.62 -10.78
C GLU A 279 -20.66 -8.77 -9.81
N ASP A 280 -21.37 -9.89 -9.96
CA ASP A 280 -21.24 -11.04 -9.06
C ASP A 280 -19.81 -11.58 -9.04
N GLU A 281 -19.22 -11.80 -10.21
CA GLU A 281 -17.91 -12.47 -10.38
C GLU A 281 -16.72 -11.51 -10.61
N ARG A 282 -17.00 -10.21 -10.80
CA ARG A 282 -15.97 -9.21 -11.10
C ARG A 282 -16.21 -7.88 -10.40
N VAL A 283 -15.12 -7.17 -10.17
CA VAL A 283 -15.13 -5.77 -9.72
C VAL A 283 -14.49 -4.91 -10.79
N GLY A 284 -15.06 -3.74 -11.02
CA GLY A 284 -14.57 -2.81 -12.02
C GLY A 284 -14.39 -1.40 -11.48
N VAL A 285 -13.65 -0.61 -12.25
CA VAL A 285 -13.45 0.82 -12.00
C VAL A 285 -13.55 1.58 -13.30
N VAL A 286 -14.31 2.66 -13.26
CA VAL A 286 -14.41 3.66 -14.34
C VAL A 286 -13.60 4.87 -13.94
N MET A 287 -12.67 5.30 -14.79
CA MET A 287 -11.85 6.49 -14.61
C MET A 287 -12.15 7.48 -15.73
N GLY A 288 -12.73 8.63 -15.39
CA GLY A 288 -13.21 9.62 -16.35
C GLY A 288 -14.70 9.49 -16.64
N GLU A 289 -15.17 10.29 -17.60
CA GLU A 289 -16.56 10.37 -18.00
C GLU A 289 -16.69 10.34 -19.53
N GLY A 290 -17.86 9.94 -20.03
CA GLY A 290 -18.17 9.94 -21.46
C GLY A 290 -17.37 8.90 -22.24
N GLN A 291 -17.01 9.25 -23.47
CA GLN A 291 -16.35 8.34 -24.42
C GLN A 291 -14.86 8.10 -24.09
N ASP A 292 -14.24 9.00 -23.33
CA ASP A 292 -12.82 8.91 -22.94
C ASP A 292 -12.62 8.18 -21.60
N ALA A 293 -13.67 7.59 -21.05
CA ALA A 293 -13.61 6.87 -19.78
C ALA A 293 -12.87 5.54 -19.96
N VAL A 294 -11.91 5.28 -19.08
CA VAL A 294 -11.19 4.00 -19.03
C VAL A 294 -11.91 3.09 -18.05
N VAL A 295 -12.32 1.91 -18.49
CA VAL A 295 -12.96 0.92 -17.62
C VAL A 295 -12.06 -0.30 -17.48
N LEU A 296 -11.74 -0.65 -16.25
CA LEU A 296 -10.99 -1.85 -15.90
C LEU A 296 -11.88 -2.78 -15.10
N TRP A 297 -11.73 -4.08 -15.33
CA TRP A 297 -12.38 -5.15 -14.56
C TRP A 297 -11.36 -6.12 -14.02
N PHE A 298 -11.66 -6.75 -12.88
CA PHE A 298 -10.85 -7.77 -12.24
C PHE A 298 -11.73 -8.91 -11.73
N ALA A 299 -11.25 -10.15 -11.91
CA ALA A 299 -11.94 -11.32 -11.37
C ALA A 299 -11.88 -11.33 -9.84
N LYS A 300 -13.04 -11.49 -9.20
CA LYS A 300 -13.14 -11.56 -7.73
C LYS A 300 -12.52 -12.84 -7.17
N GLU A 301 -12.57 -13.94 -7.90
CA GLU A 301 -12.04 -15.23 -7.46
C GLU A 301 -11.29 -15.96 -8.60
N GLY A 302 -10.66 -17.09 -8.27
CA GLY A 302 -9.99 -17.95 -9.26
C GLY A 302 -8.73 -17.32 -9.85
N ALA A 303 -8.49 -17.55 -11.13
CA ALA A 303 -7.31 -17.02 -11.83
C ALA A 303 -7.27 -15.48 -11.75
N LEU A 304 -6.06 -14.93 -11.59
CA LEU A 304 -5.84 -13.48 -11.60
C LEU A 304 -6.01 -12.97 -13.02
N LYS A 305 -7.22 -12.54 -13.35
CA LYS A 305 -7.59 -11.97 -14.65
C LYS A 305 -7.97 -10.51 -14.49
N GLY A 306 -7.70 -9.73 -15.52
CA GLY A 306 -8.23 -8.40 -15.66
C GLY A 306 -8.68 -8.13 -17.09
N TRP A 307 -9.55 -7.15 -17.28
CA TRP A 307 -10.00 -6.73 -18.60
C TRP A 307 -9.96 -5.21 -18.70
N LEU A 308 -9.50 -4.72 -19.84
CA LEU A 308 -9.64 -3.32 -20.24
C LEU A 308 -10.80 -3.22 -21.24
N GLN A 309 -11.80 -2.42 -20.92
CA GLN A 309 -12.80 -2.03 -21.91
C GLN A 309 -12.22 -0.92 -22.78
N VAL A 310 -12.13 -1.17 -24.07
CA VAL A 310 -11.71 -0.18 -25.06
C VAL A 310 -12.93 0.44 -25.76
N GLU A 311 -12.68 1.46 -26.58
CA GLU A 311 -13.73 2.12 -27.38
C GLU A 311 -14.62 1.11 -28.12
N ASN A 312 -15.92 1.41 -28.19
CA ASN A 312 -17.00 0.56 -28.73
C ASN A 312 -17.41 -0.64 -27.86
N GLY A 313 -16.97 -0.70 -26.60
CA GLY A 313 -17.40 -1.71 -25.63
C GLY A 313 -16.77 -3.08 -25.83
N VAL A 314 -15.71 -3.17 -26.64
CA VAL A 314 -14.90 -4.39 -26.77
C VAL A 314 -14.04 -4.53 -25.51
N GLU A 315 -14.05 -5.70 -24.90
CA GLU A 315 -13.17 -6.03 -23.77
C GLU A 315 -11.90 -6.73 -24.28
N LYS A 316 -10.75 -6.28 -23.78
CA LYS A 316 -9.44 -6.92 -23.98
C LYS A 316 -8.98 -7.51 -22.66
N GLU A 317 -8.76 -8.82 -22.62
CA GLU A 317 -8.15 -9.48 -21.45
C GLU A 317 -6.71 -8.99 -21.27
N LEU A 318 -6.33 -8.79 -20.02
CA LEU A 318 -4.98 -8.46 -19.58
C LEU A 318 -4.27 -9.78 -19.27
N GLU A 319 -3.43 -10.24 -20.19
CA GLU A 319 -2.64 -11.49 -20.06
C GLU A 319 -1.25 -11.22 -19.45
#